data_AF-A0AAW9DJD8-F1
#
_entry.id   AF-A0AAW9DJD8-F1
#
_cell.length_a   1.000
_cell.length_b   1.000
_cell.length_c   1.000
_cell.angle_alpha   90.00
_cell.angle_beta   90.00
_cell.angle_gamma   90.00
#
_symmetry.space_group_name_H-M   'P 1'
#
loop_
_entity.id
_entity.type
_entity.pdbx_description
1 polymer ?
#
loop_
_entity_poly.entity_id
_entity_poly.type
_entity_poly.pdbx_seq_one_letter_code
_entity_poly.pdbx_strand_id
1 'polypeptide(L)' 'MSQIKPLENEVTLSDLNRLGYLGGATARLEDGRTIQLHHRYGTIRQQGYVAGELRDVDVIVEYSKIYSQIRT' A
#
# COMPACT_ATOMS: atom_id res chain seq x y z
N MET A 1 -10.63 28.06 23.88
CA MET A 1 -11.04 26.91 23.04
C MET A 1 -9.77 26.24 22.53
N SER A 2 -9.29 25.19 23.21
CA SER A 2 -8.11 24.45 22.74
C SER A 2 -8.54 23.47 21.66
N GLN A 3 -8.16 23.75 20.42
CA GLN A 3 -8.24 22.76 19.34
C GLN A 3 -7.19 21.69 19.61
N ILE A 4 -7.66 20.52 20.04
CA ILE A 4 -6.86 19.29 19.98
C ILE A 4 -6.94 18.86 18.52
N LYS A 5 -5.92 19.18 17.72
CA LYS A 5 -5.79 18.58 16.38
C LYS A 5 -5.70 17.06 16.58
N PRO A 6 -6.50 16.24 15.89
CA PRO A 6 -6.21 14.81 15.87
C PRO A 6 -4.76 14.67 15.34
N LEU A 7 -3.93 13.89 16.03
CA LEU A 7 -2.73 13.36 15.39
C LEU A 7 -3.25 12.39 14.32
N GLU A 8 -3.54 12.91 13.13
CA GLU A 8 -3.61 12.06 11.95
C GLU A 8 -2.20 11.49 11.78
N ASN A 9 -2.03 10.22 12.15
CA ASN A 9 -0.85 9.43 11.77
C ASN A 9 -0.92 9.23 10.26
N GLU A 10 -0.63 10.30 9.51
CA GLU A 10 -0.54 10.26 8.05
C GLU A 10 0.71 9.46 7.68
N VAL A 11 0.51 8.32 7.02
CA VAL A 11 1.61 7.54 6.46
C VAL A 11 2.20 8.31 5.29
N THR A 12 3.49 8.63 5.35
CA THR A 12 4.17 9.34 4.26
C THR A 12 4.75 8.39 3.22
N LEU A 13 5.05 8.92 2.02
CA LEU A 13 5.79 8.16 0.99
C LEU A 13 7.16 7.68 1.49
N SER A 14 7.82 8.49 2.33
CA SER A 14 9.10 8.14 2.94
C SER A 14 8.96 6.95 3.88
N ASP A 15 7.88 6.88 4.65
CA ASP A 15 7.58 5.74 5.53
C ASP A 15 7.36 4.47 4.71
N LEU A 16 6.57 4.54 3.63
CA LEU A 16 6.34 3.39 2.75
C LEU A 16 7.62 2.88 2.10
N ASN A 17 8.46 3.77 1.57
CA ASN A 17 9.76 3.37 1.01
C ASN A 17 10.67 2.72 2.05
N ARG A 18 10.70 3.27 3.27
CA ARG A 18 11.51 2.73 4.37
C ARG A 18 11.00 1.36 4.80
N LEU A 19 9.69 1.20 4.98
CA LEU A 19 9.08 -0.08 5.34
C LEU A 19 9.27 -1.14 4.25
N GLY A 20 9.07 -0.76 2.99
CA GLY A 20 9.32 -1.64 1.85
C GLY A 20 10.80 -2.00 1.68
N TYR A 21 11.73 -1.14 2.08
CA TYR A 21 13.17 -1.43 2.10
C TYR A 21 13.55 -2.43 3.20
N LEU A 22 12.98 -2.26 4.40
CA LEU A 22 13.19 -3.20 5.51
C LEU A 22 12.61 -4.59 5.20
N GLY A 23 11.58 -4.66 4.35
CA GLY A 23 10.95 -5.89 3.91
C GLY A 23 9.97 -6.45 4.94
N GLY A 24 9.10 -7.36 4.48
CA GLY A 24 8.11 -8.02 5.33
C GLY A 24 6.92 -7.15 5.78
N ALA A 25 6.84 -5.90 5.32
CA ALA A 25 5.75 -4.99 5.66
C ALA A 25 4.58 -5.08 4.68
N THR A 26 3.36 -4.92 5.21
CA THR A 26 2.12 -4.82 4.43
C THR A 26 1.32 -3.59 4.83
N ALA A 27 0.62 -2.96 3.90
CA ALA A 27 -0.32 -1.89 4.17
C ALA A 27 -1.76 -2.34 3.84
N ARG A 28 -2.73 -1.87 4.62
CA ARG A 28 -4.15 -2.12 4.36
C ARG A 28 -4.80 -0.87 3.79
N LEU A 29 -5.45 -1.03 2.64
CA LEU A 29 -6.24 0.04 2.02
C LEU A 29 -7.61 0.17 2.69
N GLU A 30 -8.23 1.34 2.53
CA GLU A 30 -9.60 1.64 2.97
C GLU A 30 -10.63 0.66 2.39
N ASP A 31 -10.45 0.24 1.14
CA ASP A 31 -11.31 -0.75 0.48
C ASP A 31 -11.09 -2.20 0.96
N GLY A 32 -10.20 -2.39 1.94
CA GLY A 32 -9.90 -3.68 2.55
C GLY A 32 -8.83 -4.50 1.83
N ARG A 33 -8.31 -4.06 0.68
CA ARG A 33 -7.19 -4.73 0.01
C ARG A 33 -5.91 -4.60 0.83
N THR A 34 -5.04 -5.60 0.70
CA THR A 34 -3.71 -5.62 1.33
C THR A 34 -2.63 -5.46 0.27
N ILE A 35 -1.65 -4.61 0.57
CA ILE A 35 -0.53 -4.29 -0.29
C ILE A 35 0.74 -4.82 0.35
N GLN A 36 1.52 -5.61 -0.39
CA GLN A 36 2.87 -5.95 0.02
C GLN A 36 3.79 -4.77 -0.30
N LEU A 37 4.56 -4.30 0.69
CA LEU A 37 5.46 -3.16 0.51
C LEU A 37 6.85 -3.64 0.04
N HIS A 38 7.35 -3.02 -1.03
CA HIS A 38 8.72 -3.14 -1.53
C HIS A 38 9.38 -1.76 -1.56
N HIS A 39 10.71 -1.69 -1.60
CA HIS A 39 11.45 -0.42 -1.45
C HIS A 39 10.93 0.78 -2.27
N ARG A 40 10.38 0.59 -3.47
CA ARG A 40 9.92 1.70 -4.34
C ARG A 40 8.48 1.60 -4.80
N TYR A 41 7.80 0.51 -4.45
CA TYR A 41 6.47 0.19 -4.97
C TYR A 41 5.78 -0.80 -4.05
N GLY A 42 4.46 -0.88 -4.16
CA GLY A 42 3.68 -1.95 -3.57
C GLY A 42 3.28 -2.98 -4.62
N THR A 43 2.85 -4.15 -4.18
CA THR A 43 2.11 -5.10 -5.03
C THR A 43 0.78 -5.46 -4.41
N ILE A 44 -0.23 -5.62 -5.28
CA ILE A 44 -1.56 -6.10 -4.91
C ILE A 44 -1.80 -7.41 -5.65
N ARG A 45 -2.22 -8.44 -4.91
CA ARG A 45 -2.64 -9.71 -5.50
C ARG A 45 -4.06 -9.58 -6.03
N GLN A 46 -4.26 -9.90 -7.31
CA GLN A 46 -5.56 -9.90 -7.97
C GLN A 46 -5.63 -10.98 -9.04
N GLN A 47 -6.84 -11.30 -9.51
CA GLN A 47 -7.00 -12.19 -10.66
C GLN A 47 -6.68 -11.45 -11.97
N GLY A 48 -5.86 -12.07 -12.80
CA GLY A 48 -5.48 -11.56 -14.11
C GLY A 48 -5.27 -12.69 -15.11
N TYR A 49 -5.28 -12.37 -16.40
CA TYR A 49 -5.02 -13.35 -17.45
C TYR A 49 -3.52 -13.42 -17.76
N VAL A 50 -2.93 -14.61 -17.66
CA VAL A 50 -1.55 -14.89 -18.05
C VAL A 50 -1.59 -16.01 -19.08
N ALA A 51 -1.10 -15.74 -20.29
CA ALA A 51 -1.15 -16.68 -21.42
C ALA A 51 -2.57 -17.24 -21.71
N GLY A 52 -3.61 -16.43 -21.49
CA GLY A 52 -5.01 -16.81 -21.73
C GLY A 52 -5.69 -17.54 -20.58
N GLU A 53 -4.98 -17.82 -19.48
CA GLU A 53 -5.55 -18.45 -18.28
C GLU A 53 -5.73 -17.45 -17.14
N LEU A 54 -6.85 -17.56 -16.42
CA LEU A 54 -7.09 -16.76 -15.22
C LEU A 54 -6.19 -17.28 -14.07
N ARG A 55 -5.32 -16.42 -13.56
CA ARG A 55 -4.37 -16.72 -12.49
C ARG A 55 -4.30 -15.59 -11.48
N ASP A 56 -3.88 -15.91 -10.26
CA ASP A 56 -3.48 -14.88 -9.31
C ASP A 56 -2.17 -14.24 -9.76
N VAL A 57 -2.17 -12.91 -9.87
CA VAL A 57 -1.02 -12.11 -10.27
C VAL A 57 -0.77 -10.99 -9.28
N ASP A 58 0.49 -10.64 -9.09
CA ASP A 58 0.90 -9.46 -8.33
C ASP A 58 1.05 -8.28 -9.27
N VAL A 59 0.26 -7.24 -9.03
CA VAL A 59 0.26 -6.00 -9.83
C VAL A 59 1.00 -4.92 -9.07
N ILE A 60 1.98 -4.30 -9.74
CA ILE A 60 2.75 -3.19 -9.19
C ILE A 60 1.84 -1.97 -9.03
N VAL A 61 1.91 -1.35 -7.85
CA VAL A 61 1.25 -0.09 -7.54
C VAL A 61 2.26 0.93 -7.01
N GLU A 62 2.13 2.16 -7.49
CA GLU A 62 2.95 3.27 -7.02
C GLU A 62 2.42 3.81 -5.70
N TYR A 63 3.32 4.08 -4.75
CA TYR A 63 2.97 4.65 -3.46
C TYR A 63 2.24 5.99 -3.56
N SER A 64 2.61 6.84 -4.52
CA SER A 64 1.94 8.11 -4.83
C SER A 64 0.44 7.96 -5.13
N LYS A 65 0.00 6.78 -5.61
CA LYS A 65 -1.40 6.52 -5.95
C LYS A 65 -2.20 5.92 -4.81
N ILE A 66 -1.54 5.32 -3.82
CA ILE A 66 -2.18 4.52 -2.78
C ILE A 66 -2.03 5.10 -1.37
N TYR A 67 -1.05 5.96 -1.10
CA TYR A 67 -0.72 6.38 0.27
C TYR A 67 -1.90 7.09 0.96
N SER A 68 -2.69 7.84 0.22
CA SER A 68 -3.90 8.52 0.71
C SER A 68 -5.07 7.57 1.01
N GLN A 69 -4.97 6.30 0.61
CA GLN A 69 -5.98 5.26 0.82
C GLN A 69 -5.52 4.26 1.89
N ILE A 70 -4.37 4.46 2.53
CA ILE A 70 -3.89 3.57 3.59
C ILE A 70 -4.59 3.93 4.88
N ARG A 71 -5.23 2.94 5.48
CA ARG A 71 -5.91 3.11 6.76
C ARG A 71 -4.93 2.90 7.91
N THR A 72 -4.68 3.94 8.70
CA THR A 72 -3.89 3.91 9.94
C THR A 72 -4.73 3.73 11.19
#